data_AF-A0A7W7RJY5-F1
#
_entry.id   AF-A0A7W7RJY5-F1
#
_cell.length_a   1.000
_cell.length_b   1.000
_cell.length_c   1.000
_cell.angle_alpha   90.00
_cell.angle_beta   90.00
_cell.angle_gamma   90.00
#
_symmetry.space_group_name_H-M   'P 1'
#
loop_
_entity.id
_entity.type
_entity.pdbx_description
1 polymer ?
#
loop_
_entity_poly.entity_id
_entity_poly.type
_entity_poly.pdbx_seq_one_letter_code
_entity_poly.pdbx_strand_id
1 'polypeptide(L)'
;MRPHAIKDLKGYDNRPNPLAAATPEQFVARMRDFWAWSGEWSYRELEQFSGGRVSRSNFHATLTGSDLPKYMVLCAFISACGGDEDELQRWVTAWRQLRMSPGGEAAPTLRLVHSTEAESAEQEEAE
;
A
#
# COMPACT_ATOMS: atom_id res chain seq x y z
N MET A 1 -12.69 -13.46 -6.17
CA MET A 1 -13.00 -13.51 -4.72
C MET A 1 -11.85 -12.83 -4.00
N ARG A 2 -12.11 -11.97 -3.00
CA ARG A 2 -11.02 -11.38 -2.21
C ARG A 2 -10.59 -12.38 -1.13
N PRO A 3 -9.28 -12.62 -0.95
CA PRO A 3 -8.83 -13.47 0.14
C PRO A 3 -9.16 -12.81 1.47
N HIS A 4 -9.47 -13.62 2.48
CA HIS A 4 -9.48 -13.19 3.86
C HIS A 4 -8.21 -13.72 4.52
N ALA A 5 -7.52 -12.89 5.28
CA ALA A 5 -6.33 -13.33 5.99
C ALA A 5 -6.71 -14.35 7.06
N ILE A 6 -6.09 -15.52 7.01
CA ILE A 6 -6.33 -16.58 7.98
C ILE A 6 -5.63 -16.20 9.29
N LYS A 7 -6.38 -16.22 10.40
CA LYS A 7 -5.82 -15.90 11.72
C LYS A 7 -4.91 -17.03 12.19
N ASP A 8 -3.85 -16.67 12.91
CA ASP A 8 -2.95 -17.64 13.54
C ASP A 8 -3.68 -18.51 14.56
N LEU A 9 -3.08 -19.67 14.87
CA LEU A 9 -3.57 -20.55 15.93
C LEU A 9 -3.56 -19.80 17.26
N LYS A 10 -4.62 -19.95 18.06
CA LYS A 10 -4.73 -19.34 19.39
C LYS A 10 -3.47 -19.63 20.23
N GLY A 11 -2.82 -18.57 20.72
CA GLY A 11 -1.57 -18.65 21.48
C GLY A 11 -0.30 -18.38 20.65
N TYR A 12 -0.42 -18.30 19.33
CA TYR A 12 0.60 -17.83 18.40
C TYR A 12 0.09 -16.51 17.80
N ASP A 13 0.81 -15.41 18.02
CA ASP A 13 0.47 -14.09 17.47
C ASP A 13 1.64 -13.62 16.59
N ASN A 14 1.81 -14.29 15.45
CA ASN A 14 2.83 -13.91 14.46
C ASN A 14 2.34 -12.76 13.59
N ARG A 15 1.07 -12.38 13.73
CA ARG A 15 0.47 -11.25 13.04
C ARG A 15 1.24 -9.96 13.35
N PRO A 16 1.73 -9.26 12.32
CA PRO A 16 2.51 -8.04 12.53
C PRO A 16 1.72 -6.93 13.22
N ASN A 17 2.35 -6.27 14.19
CA ASN A 17 1.76 -5.16 14.92
C ASN A 17 2.21 -3.81 14.33
N PRO A 18 1.31 -3.05 13.66
CA PRO A 18 1.67 -1.76 13.08
C PRO A 18 1.96 -0.67 14.12
N LEU A 19 1.43 -0.78 15.35
CA LEU A 19 1.64 0.20 16.43
C LEU A 19 3.06 0.15 17.01
N ALA A 20 3.83 -0.89 16.67
CA ALA A 20 5.24 -0.98 17.06
C ALA A 20 6.17 -0.12 16.19
N ALA A 21 5.67 0.47 15.10
CA ALA A 21 6.46 1.35 14.23
C ALA A 21 6.53 2.78 14.80
N ALA A 22 7.75 3.28 15.00
CA ALA A 22 8.02 4.65 15.44
C ALA A 22 8.40 5.60 14.30
N THR A 23 8.68 5.07 13.10
CA THR A 23 9.06 5.84 11.91
C THR A 23 8.29 5.37 10.68
N PRO A 24 8.16 6.21 9.63
CA PRO A 24 7.59 5.80 8.34
C PRO A 24 8.25 4.56 7.75
N GLU A 25 9.57 4.47 7.81
CA GLU A 25 10.32 3.32 7.30
C GLU A 25 9.96 2.03 8.04
N GLN A 26 9.90 2.09 9.37
CA GLN A 26 9.47 0.95 10.19
C GLN A 26 8.03 0.56 9.87
N PHE A 27 7.16 1.54 9.61
CA PHE A 27 5.77 1.27 9.24
C PHE A 27 5.68 0.53 7.91
N VAL A 28 6.44 0.94 6.88
CA VAL A 28 6.49 0.23 5.61
C VAL A 28 7.11 -1.16 5.78
N ALA A 29 8.13 -1.31 6.65
CA ALA A 29 8.65 -2.64 7.00
C ALA A 29 7.57 -3.54 7.60
N ARG A 30 6.74 -3.03 8.52
CA ARG A 30 5.58 -3.77 9.03
C ARG A 30 4.58 -4.10 7.93
N MET A 31 4.35 -3.22 6.96
CA MET A 31 3.48 -3.54 5.82
C MET A 31 3.99 -4.75 5.05
N ARG A 32 5.31 -4.86 4.83
CA ARG A 32 5.93 -6.03 4.20
C ARG A 32 5.76 -7.29 5.06
N ASP A 33 5.97 -7.19 6.37
CA ASP A 33 5.72 -8.30 7.29
C ASP A 33 4.27 -8.79 7.17
N PHE A 34 3.30 -7.86 7.12
CA PHE A 34 1.88 -8.19 7.02
C PHE A 34 1.52 -8.80 5.68
N TRP A 35 2.14 -8.29 4.61
CA TRP A 35 2.00 -8.86 3.28
C TRP A 35 2.46 -10.32 3.26
N ALA A 36 3.65 -10.61 3.80
CA ALA A 36 4.19 -11.97 3.90
C ALA A 36 3.29 -12.87 4.76
N TRP A 37 2.87 -12.39 5.94
CA TRP A 37 1.94 -13.12 6.81
C TRP A 37 0.60 -13.43 6.13
N SER A 38 0.10 -12.52 5.30
CA SER A 38 -1.17 -12.68 4.58
C SER A 38 -1.10 -13.65 3.38
N GLY A 39 0.09 -14.10 2.98
CA GLY A 39 0.29 -15.02 1.85
C GLY A 39 1.12 -14.49 0.69
N GLU A 40 1.79 -13.34 0.83
CA GLU A 40 2.76 -12.80 -0.14
C GLU A 40 2.22 -12.67 -1.59
N TRP A 41 1.01 -12.13 -1.72
CA TRP A 41 0.32 -11.91 -3.01
C TRP A 41 1.16 -11.08 -3.98
N SER A 42 1.21 -11.43 -5.27
CA SER A 42 1.89 -10.60 -6.26
C SER A 42 1.30 -9.16 -6.34
N TYR A 43 2.09 -8.19 -6.81
CA TYR A 43 1.60 -6.81 -6.99
C TYR A 43 0.39 -6.71 -7.93
N ARG A 44 0.27 -7.63 -8.90
CA ARG A 44 -0.89 -7.73 -9.81
C ARG A 44 -2.14 -8.19 -9.07
N GLU A 45 -2.00 -9.12 -8.12
CA GLU A 45 -3.10 -9.56 -7.27
C GLU A 45 -3.53 -8.46 -6.30
N LEU A 46 -2.59 -7.71 -5.71
CA LEU A 46 -2.94 -6.56 -4.87
C LEU A 46 -3.76 -5.50 -5.63
N GLU A 47 -3.36 -5.18 -6.87
CA GLU A 47 -4.14 -4.30 -7.75
C GLU A 47 -5.55 -4.85 -8.00
N GLN A 48 -5.67 -6.13 -8.35
CA GLN A 48 -6.95 -6.79 -8.59
C GLN A 48 -7.83 -6.81 -7.35
N PHE A 49 -7.29 -7.15 -6.17
CA PHE A 49 -8.05 -7.22 -4.91
C PHE A 49 -8.45 -5.84 -4.40
N SER A 50 -7.62 -4.82 -4.63
CA SER A 50 -7.98 -3.42 -4.38
C SER A 50 -9.10 -2.90 -5.31
N GLY A 51 -9.43 -3.65 -6.36
CA GLY A 51 -10.39 -3.27 -7.40
C GLY A 51 -9.86 -2.17 -8.31
N GLY A 52 -8.55 -2.16 -8.59
CA GLY A 52 -7.90 -1.16 -9.45
C GLY A 52 -7.75 0.23 -8.84
N ARG A 53 -8.07 0.41 -7.54
CA ARG A 53 -7.93 1.72 -6.84
C ARG A 53 -6.47 2.17 -6.72
N VAL A 54 -5.56 1.21 -6.69
CA VAL A 54 -4.11 1.42 -6.61
C VAL A 54 -3.47 0.48 -7.63
N SER A 55 -2.65 1.03 -8.51
CA SER A 55 -1.97 0.26 -9.55
C SER A 55 -0.84 -0.60 -8.98
N ARG A 56 -0.47 -1.68 -9.68
CA ARG A 56 0.69 -2.51 -9.33
C ARG A 56 1.96 -1.70 -9.09
N SER A 57 2.21 -0.67 -9.90
CA SER A 57 3.43 0.13 -9.84
C SER A 57 3.44 1.01 -8.59
N ASN A 58 2.28 1.48 -8.16
CA ASN A 58 2.14 2.26 -6.93
C ASN A 58 2.31 1.37 -5.68
N PHE A 59 1.76 0.15 -5.70
CA PHE A 59 2.04 -0.85 -4.65
C PHE A 59 3.52 -1.18 -4.58
N HIS A 60 4.17 -1.46 -5.72
CA HIS A 60 5.60 -1.70 -5.78
C HIS A 60 6.37 -0.51 -5.18
N ALA A 61 6.16 0.71 -5.68
CA ALA A 61 6.86 1.90 -5.19
C ALA A 61 6.67 2.11 -3.68
N THR A 62 5.45 1.92 -3.17
CA THR A 62 5.15 2.04 -1.74
C THR A 62 5.88 0.96 -0.93
N LEU A 63 5.81 -0.29 -1.36
CA LEU A 63 6.39 -1.43 -0.66
C LEU A 63 7.90 -1.55 -0.86
N THR A 64 8.53 -0.83 -1.78
CA THR A 64 10.01 -0.74 -1.87
C THR A 64 10.57 0.53 -1.23
N GLY A 65 9.72 1.55 -1.02
CA GLY A 65 10.12 2.81 -0.40
C GLY A 65 10.23 2.74 1.13
N SER A 66 10.47 3.91 1.71
CA SER A 66 10.52 4.14 3.16
C SER A 66 9.59 5.27 3.63
N ASP A 67 8.94 5.96 2.69
CA ASP A 67 8.01 7.05 2.99
C ASP A 67 6.68 6.52 3.54
N LEU A 68 6.02 7.36 4.34
CA LEU A 68 4.71 7.02 4.87
C LEU A 68 3.71 6.94 3.71
N PRO A 69 3.00 5.81 3.53
CA PRO A 69 2.08 5.65 2.41
C PRO A 69 0.95 6.67 2.50
N LYS A 70 0.38 7.04 1.35
CA LYS A 70 -0.87 7.80 1.32
C LYS A 70 -1.99 6.97 1.95
N TYR A 71 -2.92 7.65 2.64
CA TYR A 71 -4.05 7.01 3.33
C TYR A 71 -4.82 6.01 2.44
N MET A 72 -5.13 6.41 1.21
CA MET A 72 -5.83 5.55 0.25
C MET A 72 -5.05 4.28 -0.12
N VAL A 73 -3.71 4.38 -0.22
CA VAL A 73 -2.85 3.23 -0.52
C VAL A 73 -2.83 2.26 0.65
N LEU A 74 -2.73 2.78 1.88
CA LEU A 74 -2.81 1.96 3.09
C LEU A 74 -4.14 1.20 3.17
N CYS A 75 -5.27 1.89 3.05
CA CYS A 75 -6.58 1.25 3.14
C CYS A 75 -6.78 0.19 2.06
N ALA A 76 -6.36 0.49 0.82
CA ALA A 76 -6.42 -0.45 -0.29
C ALA A 76 -5.52 -1.68 -0.04
N PHE A 77 -4.32 -1.48 0.49
CA PHE A 77 -3.37 -2.53 0.80
C PHE A 77 -3.91 -3.50 1.86
N ILE A 78 -4.38 -2.99 3.01
CA ILE A 78 -4.90 -3.84 4.10
C ILE A 78 -6.13 -4.62 3.64
N SER A 79 -7.03 -3.96 2.91
CA SER A 79 -8.21 -4.62 2.34
C SER A 79 -7.83 -5.69 1.30
N ALA A 80 -6.82 -5.43 0.47
CA ALA A 80 -6.34 -6.37 -0.54
C ALA A 80 -5.68 -7.61 0.06
N CYS A 81 -4.97 -7.43 1.18
CA CYS A 81 -4.39 -8.54 1.96
C CYS A 81 -5.42 -9.28 2.82
N GLY A 82 -6.71 -8.94 2.72
CA GLY A 82 -7.78 -9.63 3.43
C GLY A 82 -7.96 -9.24 4.89
N GLY A 83 -7.43 -8.10 5.30
CA GLY A 83 -7.66 -7.52 6.63
C GLY A 83 -9.14 -7.17 6.85
N ASP A 84 -9.62 -7.44 8.07
CA ASP A 84 -10.95 -7.04 8.55
C ASP A 84 -10.96 -5.58 9.01
N GLU A 85 -12.12 -5.11 9.48
CA GLU A 85 -12.29 -3.73 9.95
C GLU A 85 -11.40 -3.43 11.16
N ASP A 86 -11.31 -4.36 12.11
CA ASP A 86 -10.42 -4.25 13.27
C ASP A 86 -8.96 -4.08 12.83
N GLU A 87 -8.54 -4.80 11.79
CA GLU A 87 -7.21 -4.63 11.25
C GLU A 87 -7.01 -3.26 10.63
N LEU A 88 -7.94 -2.84 9.79
CA LEU A 88 -7.88 -1.53 9.18
C LEU A 88 -7.77 -0.44 10.25
N GLN A 89 -8.50 -0.56 11.36
CA GLN A 89 -8.41 0.36 12.49
C GLN A 89 -7.01 0.36 13.13
N ARG A 90 -6.39 -0.80 13.35
CA ARG A 90 -5.01 -0.89 13.90
C ARG A 90 -4.00 -0.17 13.01
N TRP A 91 -4.04 -0.44 11.71
CA TRP A 91 -3.13 0.16 10.74
C TRP A 91 -3.34 1.66 10.57
N VAL A 92 -4.59 2.09 10.48
CA VAL A 92 -4.92 3.52 10.38
C VAL A 92 -4.53 4.27 11.66
N THR A 93 -4.65 3.64 12.83
CA THR A 93 -4.23 4.25 14.10
C THR A 93 -2.72 4.50 14.12
N ALA A 94 -1.92 3.49 13.81
CA ALA A 94 -0.47 3.63 13.71
C ALA A 94 -0.06 4.70 12.66
N TRP A 95 -0.70 4.69 11.50
CA TRP A 95 -0.49 5.71 10.46
C TRP A 95 -0.77 7.12 10.97
N ARG A 96 -1.88 7.32 11.71
CA ARG A 96 -2.23 8.63 12.30
C ARG A 96 -1.21 9.08 13.34
N GLN A 97 -0.72 8.17 14.19
CA GLN A 97 0.33 8.50 15.18
C GLN A 97 1.58 9.06 14.50
N LEU A 98 2.05 8.38 13.44
CA LEU A 98 3.22 8.83 12.68
C LEU A 98 2.98 10.16 11.96
N ARG A 99 1.79 10.35 11.39
CA ARG A 99 1.39 11.58 10.70
C ARG A 99 1.24 12.79 11.60
N MET A 100 0.76 12.59 12.83
CA MET A 100 0.48 13.66 13.79
C MET A 100 1.68 13.96 14.68
N SER A 101 2.70 13.10 14.69
CA SER A 101 3.91 13.33 15.46
C SER A 101 4.71 14.48 14.81
N PRO A 102 4.95 15.59 15.53
CA PRO A 102 5.54 16.82 14.98
C PRO A 102 7.04 16.70 14.63
N GLY A 103 7.61 15.48 14.62
CA GLY A 103 9.00 15.20 14.26
C GLY A 103 9.19 14.44 12.93
N GLY A 104 8.12 14.19 12.18
CA GLY A 104 8.19 13.53 10.87
C GLY A 104 8.18 14.54 9.72
N GLU A 105 9.35 15.09 9.38
CA GLU A 105 9.53 15.93 8.20
C GLU A 105 9.37 15.09 6.91
N ALA A 106 8.13 14.81 6.53
CA ALA A 106 7.78 14.41 5.17
C ALA A 106 7.37 15.67 4.42
N ALA A 107 8.37 16.33 3.82
CA ALA A 107 8.21 17.40 2.86
C ALA A 107 7.23 16.99 1.72
N PRO A 108 6.52 17.95 1.11
CA PRO A 108 5.53 17.63 0.08
C PRO A 108 6.25 17.28 -1.23
N THR A 109 6.23 16.01 -1.64
CA THR A 109 6.53 15.71 -3.06
C THR A 109 5.32 16.08 -3.90
N LEU A 110 5.31 17.33 -4.35
CA LEU A 110 4.43 17.80 -5.39
C LEU A 110 4.92 17.29 -6.76
N ARG A 111 4.02 16.56 -7.43
CA ARG A 111 3.91 16.25 -8.88
C ARG A 111 4.97 15.38 -9.57
N LEU A 112 4.47 14.28 -10.14
CA LEU A 112 4.71 13.99 -11.56
C LEU A 112 3.35 13.95 -12.29
N VAL A 113 3.21 14.86 -13.24
CA VAL A 113 2.14 14.90 -14.23
C VAL A 113 2.25 13.63 -15.09
N HIS A 114 1.16 12.88 -15.26
CA HIS A 114 1.06 11.97 -16.38
C HIS A 114 0.55 12.81 -17.56
N SER A 115 1.49 13.36 -18.34
CA SER A 115 1.24 13.70 -19.73
C SER A 115 0.98 12.39 -20.47
N THR A 116 -0.25 12.18 -20.91
CA THR A 116 -0.54 11.19 -21.95
C THR A 116 -0.62 11.93 -23.27
N GLU A 117 0.54 12.19 -23.87
CA GLU A 117 0.61 12.28 -25.33
C GLU A 117 0.97 10.88 -25.82
N ALA A 118 -0.07 10.13 -26.19
CA ALA A 118 0.08 8.97 -27.07
C ALA A 118 -0.31 9.45 -28.48
N GLU A 119 0.73 9.87 -29.20
CA GLU A 119 1.03 9.46 -30.56
C GLU A 119 -0.13 8.85 -31.36
N SER A 120 -0.52 9.53 -32.43
CA SER A 120 -1.06 8.90 -33.63
C SER A 120 -0.41 9.60 -34.82
N ALA A 121 0.71 9.02 -35.25
CA ALA A 121 1.30 9.26 -36.54
C ALA A 121 1.08 7.99 -37.37
N GLU A 122 0.16 8.06 -38.33
CA GLU A 122 0.05 7.20 -39.53
C GLU A 122 -0.95 7.94 -40.44
N GLN A 123 -0.50 8.69 -41.46
CA GLN A 123 -0.05 8.29 -42.81
C GLN A 123 -1.12 8.64 -43.87
N GLU A 124 -0.64 8.84 -45.11
CA GLU A 124 -1.33 8.89 -46.42
C GLU A 124 -1.43 10.31 -47.04
N GLU A 125 -0.51 10.76 -47.91
CA GLU A 125 -0.17 10.36 -49.30
C GLU A 125 -0.95 11.20 -50.35
N ALA A 126 -0.26 11.46 -51.47
CA ALA A 126 -0.73 11.90 -52.78
C ALA A 126 -0.83 13.41 -53.10
N GLU A 127 0.18 13.80 -53.92
CA GLU A 127 0.12 14.67 -55.12
C GLU A 127 0.30 16.19 -54.98
#